data_AF-A0A9D5M4J1-F1
#
_entry.id   AF-A0A9D5M4J1-F1
#
_cell.length_a   1.000
_cell.length_b   1.000
_cell.length_c   1.000
_cell.angle_alpha   90.00
_cell.angle_beta   90.00
_cell.angle_gamma   90.00
#
_symmetry.space_group_name_H-M   'P 1'
#
loop_
_entity.id
_entity.type
_entity.pdbx_description
1 polymer ?
#
loop_
_entity_poly.entity_id
_entity_poly.type
_entity_poly.pdbx_seq_one_letter_code
_entity_poly.pdbx_strand_id
1 'polypeptide(L)'
;MAGTKSRFDEYVREELNRYRGIGYPVKSNLLHRIKTWKKPTRKIHPNPEDEFCFQDIGPNYKIISDYEQQILQARKNGTRFFSEPLTVQKMHPDGYMLLNGHHRWAAAVRLGEEKVPVRIVNLTTLNEVQKMIRDAKNNKRVTFDLDEVIFPPDNSSLMEPPLRFPLNRTYPERMRLGVPALFNFLQRRGYDIWVFSARYYSTDYLKRYFRRYRIKLDGIVTGLVQNRPGVNEIREELSTLTRSKYPRTIHIDGKSVLCIDREKRHFSDYELSGSPETWSREIMDYVSAYEKQHQKD
;
A
#
# COMPACT_ATOMS: atom_id res chain seq x y z
N MET A 1 4.70 38.32 -3.60
CA MET A 1 5.04 38.42 -5.04
C MET A 1 4.36 37.27 -5.76
N ALA A 2 3.30 37.54 -6.52
CA ALA A 2 2.60 36.53 -7.30
C ALA A 2 3.46 36.15 -8.51
N GLY A 3 4.26 35.09 -8.36
CA GLY A 3 5.16 34.60 -9.41
C GLY A 3 4.36 34.17 -10.65
N THR A 4 4.86 34.56 -11.81
CA THR A 4 4.38 34.13 -13.13
C THR A 4 4.32 32.61 -13.15
N LYS A 5 3.11 32.04 -13.25
CA LYS A 5 2.90 30.59 -13.26
C LYS A 5 3.57 30.01 -14.52
N SER A 6 4.30 28.91 -14.37
CA SER A 6 4.92 28.24 -15.51
C SER A 6 3.83 27.69 -16.43
N ARG A 7 4.04 27.68 -17.75
CA ARG A 7 3.18 26.96 -18.72
C ARG A 7 2.92 25.51 -18.31
N PHE A 8 3.87 24.89 -17.61
CA PHE A 8 3.72 23.56 -17.06
C PHE A 8 2.75 23.49 -15.87
N ASP A 9 2.76 24.49 -14.98
CA ASP A 9 1.81 24.56 -13.86
C ASP A 9 0.38 24.74 -14.35
N GLU A 10 0.20 25.48 -15.44
CA GLU A 10 -1.10 25.63 -16.11
C GLU A 10 -1.57 24.29 -16.68
N TYR A 11 -0.70 23.58 -17.40
CA TYR A 11 -1.00 22.23 -17.91
C TYR A 11 -1.42 21.26 -16.80
N VAL A 12 -0.67 21.22 -15.69
CA VAL A 12 -1.01 20.36 -14.54
C VAL A 12 -2.37 20.74 -13.98
N ARG A 13 -2.65 22.04 -13.82
CA ARG A 13 -3.95 22.51 -13.31
C ARG A 13 -5.11 22.15 -14.24
N GLU A 14 -4.93 22.31 -15.54
CA GLU A 14 -5.94 21.94 -16.55
C GLU A 14 -6.24 20.44 -16.49
N GLU A 15 -5.21 19.60 -16.42
CA GLU A 15 -5.38 18.14 -16.29
C GLU A 15 -6.08 17.76 -14.98
N LEU A 16 -5.73 18.38 -13.86
CA LEU A 16 -6.43 18.16 -12.57
C LEU A 16 -7.91 18.57 -12.65
N ASN A 17 -8.20 19.72 -13.26
CA ASN A 17 -9.57 20.19 -13.44
C ASN A 17 -10.38 19.29 -14.38
N ARG A 18 -9.77 18.79 -15.46
CA ARG A 18 -10.42 17.88 -16.41
C ARG A 18 -10.95 16.62 -15.72
N TYR A 19 -10.24 16.07 -14.74
CA TYR A 19 -10.62 14.83 -14.06
C TYR A 19 -11.22 15.03 -12.67
N ARG A 20 -11.40 16.28 -12.23
CA ARG A 20 -11.95 16.59 -10.91
C ARG A 20 -13.38 16.07 -10.80
N GLY A 21 -13.63 15.22 -9.81
CA GLY A 21 -14.95 14.64 -9.54
C GLY A 21 -15.40 13.53 -10.50
N ILE A 22 -14.74 13.34 -11.64
CA ILE A 22 -15.07 12.29 -12.62
C ILE A 22 -14.03 11.16 -12.68
N GLY A 23 -12.79 11.43 -12.25
CA GLY A 23 -11.69 10.48 -12.24
C GLY A 23 -11.89 9.38 -11.19
N TYR A 24 -12.14 8.15 -11.61
CA TYR A 24 -12.31 7.01 -10.71
C TYR A 24 -11.32 5.88 -10.99
N PRO A 25 -10.58 5.37 -9.98
CA PRO A 25 -9.65 4.27 -10.18
C PRO A 25 -10.40 2.97 -10.52
N VAL A 26 -9.97 2.29 -11.58
CA VAL A 26 -10.56 1.03 -12.04
C VAL A 26 -9.52 -0.08 -11.94
N LYS A 27 -9.98 -1.30 -11.65
CA LYS A 27 -9.08 -2.46 -11.68
C LYS A 27 -8.57 -2.70 -13.09
N SER A 28 -7.26 -2.86 -13.18
CA SER A 28 -6.61 -3.37 -14.38
C SER A 28 -6.77 -4.90 -14.46
N ASN A 29 -6.48 -5.49 -15.63
CA ASN A 29 -6.45 -6.94 -15.84
C ASN A 29 -5.07 -7.53 -15.50
N LEU A 30 -5.05 -8.82 -15.13
CA LEU A 30 -3.85 -9.48 -14.57
C LEU A 30 -2.61 -9.32 -15.45
N LEU A 31 -2.76 -9.50 -16.77
CA LEU A 31 -1.67 -9.40 -17.74
C LEU A 31 -0.99 -8.03 -17.73
N HIS A 32 -1.76 -6.95 -17.53
CA HIS A 32 -1.22 -5.59 -17.48
C HIS A 32 -0.42 -5.30 -16.21
N ARG A 33 -0.46 -6.16 -15.19
CA ARG A 33 0.21 -5.93 -13.91
C ARG A 33 1.48 -6.77 -13.70
N ILE A 34 1.72 -7.76 -14.55
CA ILE A 34 2.84 -8.71 -14.37
C ILE A 34 4.20 -8.11 -14.78
N LYS A 35 4.22 -7.10 -15.67
CA LYS A 35 5.46 -6.48 -16.15
C LYS A 35 5.34 -4.96 -16.24
N THR A 36 6.49 -4.31 -16.42
CA THR A 36 6.57 -2.89 -16.78
C THR A 36 6.13 -2.70 -18.23
N TRP A 37 5.32 -1.68 -18.47
CA TRP A 37 4.82 -1.32 -19.80
C TRP A 37 5.29 0.07 -20.19
N LYS A 38 5.51 0.31 -21.48
CA LYS A 38 5.63 1.69 -21.99
C LYS A 38 4.23 2.21 -22.28
N LYS A 39 3.83 3.32 -21.64
CA LYS A 39 2.53 3.96 -21.86
C LYS A 39 2.70 5.40 -22.34
N PRO A 40 1.78 5.92 -23.17
CA PRO A 40 1.84 7.28 -23.62
C PRO A 40 1.85 8.24 -22.44
N THR A 41 2.79 9.19 -22.41
CA THR A 41 2.94 10.14 -21.30
C THR A 41 1.68 10.99 -21.11
N ARG A 42 0.99 11.31 -22.21
CA ARG A 42 -0.29 12.05 -22.25
C ARG A 42 -1.49 11.29 -21.65
N LYS A 43 -1.37 9.98 -21.45
CA LYS A 43 -2.40 9.14 -20.82
C LYS A 43 -2.14 8.92 -19.33
N ILE A 44 -1.15 9.62 -18.77
CA ILE A 44 -0.81 9.56 -17.35
C ILE A 44 -1.17 10.91 -16.75
N HIS A 45 -2.06 10.86 -15.77
CA HIS A 45 -2.65 12.03 -15.14
C HIS A 45 -2.11 12.15 -13.72
N PRO A 46 -1.73 13.37 -13.28
CA PRO A 46 -1.21 13.57 -11.94
C PRO A 46 -2.30 13.25 -10.91
N ASN A 47 -1.93 12.63 -9.80
CA ASN A 47 -2.86 12.39 -8.70
C ASN A 47 -3.10 13.71 -7.93
N PRO A 48 -4.35 14.21 -7.87
CA PRO A 48 -4.67 15.45 -7.16
C PRO A 48 -4.28 15.46 -5.68
N GLU A 49 -4.13 14.27 -5.10
CA GLU A 49 -3.89 14.02 -3.68
C GLU A 49 -2.40 13.95 -3.33
N ASP A 50 -1.53 14.15 -4.31
CA ASP A 50 -0.09 14.18 -4.13
C ASP A 50 0.38 15.62 -3.85
N GLU A 51 1.38 15.78 -2.98
CA GLU A 51 1.96 17.09 -2.62
C GLU A 51 2.40 17.89 -3.85
N PHE A 52 2.84 17.19 -4.91
CA PHE A 52 3.17 17.78 -6.20
C PHE A 52 2.05 18.64 -6.79
N CYS A 53 0.79 18.34 -6.46
CA CYS A 53 -0.40 18.99 -7.01
C CYS A 53 -1.02 20.05 -6.08
N PHE A 54 -0.53 20.16 -4.84
CA PHE A 54 -1.08 21.11 -3.87
C PHE A 54 -0.69 22.55 -4.22
N GLN A 55 -1.59 23.51 -3.97
CA GLN A 55 -1.36 24.91 -4.32
C GLN A 55 -0.21 25.53 -3.51
N ASP A 56 -0.04 25.10 -2.26
CA ASP A 56 0.94 25.65 -1.32
C ASP A 56 2.32 24.97 -1.40
N ILE A 57 2.40 23.78 -2.02
CA ILE A 57 3.65 23.00 -2.15
C ILE A 57 4.07 22.95 -3.63
N GLY A 58 3.27 22.27 -4.45
CA GLY A 58 3.45 22.22 -5.90
C GLY A 58 4.70 21.47 -6.38
N PRO A 59 5.02 21.59 -7.69
CA PRO A 59 6.16 20.92 -8.29
C PRO A 59 7.52 21.45 -7.78
N ASN A 60 8.42 20.54 -7.40
CA ASN A 60 9.81 20.91 -7.13
C ASN A 60 10.62 20.94 -8.43
N TYR A 61 10.82 22.14 -8.98
CA TYR A 61 11.49 22.35 -10.26
C TYR A 61 12.97 21.95 -10.29
N LYS A 62 13.66 21.98 -9.15
CA LYS A 62 15.05 21.50 -9.06
C LYS A 62 15.10 19.99 -9.33
N ILE A 63 14.24 19.23 -8.65
CA ILE A 63 14.13 17.78 -8.85
C ILE A 63 13.70 17.45 -10.29
N ILE A 64 12.76 18.22 -10.86
CA ILE A 64 12.35 18.04 -12.26
C ILE A 64 13.54 18.25 -13.19
N SER A 65 14.29 19.34 -13.04
CA SER A 65 15.47 19.64 -13.84
C SER A 65 16.53 18.54 -13.75
N ASP A 66 16.77 17.99 -12.56
CA ASP A 66 17.71 16.88 -12.38
C ASP A 66 17.28 15.64 -13.18
N TYR A 67 15.99 15.31 -13.17
CA TYR A 67 15.45 14.22 -14.00
C TYR A 67 15.46 14.55 -15.50
N GLU A 68 15.28 15.81 -15.90
CA GLU A 68 15.43 16.22 -17.29
C GLU A 68 16.86 15.95 -17.78
N GLN A 69 17.87 16.29 -16.98
CA GLN A 69 19.27 16.00 -17.31
C GLN A 69 19.53 14.49 -17.41
N GLN A 70 18.99 13.68 -16.50
CA GLN A 70 19.10 12.22 -16.57
C GLN A 70 18.47 11.65 -17.85
N ILE A 71 17.31 12.15 -18.26
CA ILE A 71 16.65 11.76 -19.51
C ILE A 71 17.53 12.13 -20.71
N LEU A 72 18.04 13.35 -20.76
CA LEU A 72 18.90 13.83 -21.85
C LEU A 72 20.21 13.01 -21.94
N GLN A 73 20.83 12.69 -20.82
CA GLN A 73 22.03 11.83 -20.78
C GLN A 73 21.73 10.41 -21.25
N ALA A 74 20.62 9.82 -20.80
CA ALA A 74 20.21 8.48 -21.22
C ALA A 74 19.90 8.41 -22.72
N ARG A 75 19.30 9.47 -23.30
CA ARG A 75 19.10 9.59 -24.75
C ARG A 75 20.43 9.55 -25.50
N LYS A 76 21.43 10.31 -25.05
CA LYS A 76 22.78 10.34 -25.66
C LYS A 76 23.47 8.97 -25.58
N ASN A 77 23.32 8.28 -24.45
CA ASN A 77 24.01 7.02 -24.19
C ASN A 77 23.25 5.78 -24.69
N GLY A 78 22.05 5.94 -25.24
CA GLY A 78 21.18 4.83 -25.66
C GLY A 78 20.68 3.96 -24.50
N THR A 79 20.68 4.48 -23.28
CA THR A 79 20.27 3.75 -22.07
C THR A 79 18.84 4.08 -21.66
N ARG A 80 18.30 3.35 -20.67
CA ARG A 80 16.99 3.67 -20.08
C ARG A 80 17.10 4.88 -19.17
N PHE A 81 16.22 5.86 -19.35
CA PHE A 81 16.22 7.09 -18.56
C PHE A 81 15.67 6.95 -17.13
N PHE A 82 14.75 6.01 -16.88
CA PHE A 82 14.32 5.69 -15.52
C PHE A 82 14.84 4.32 -15.11
N SER A 83 15.61 4.29 -14.01
CA SER A 83 15.95 3.06 -13.29
C SER A 83 14.70 2.38 -12.73
N GLU A 84 13.77 3.18 -12.22
CA GLU A 84 12.50 2.73 -11.67
C GLU A 84 11.30 3.24 -12.49
N PRO A 85 10.34 2.37 -12.87
CA PRO A 85 9.15 2.80 -13.59
C PRO A 85 8.22 3.65 -12.72
N LEU A 86 7.42 4.51 -13.37
CA LEU A 86 6.34 5.22 -12.70
C LEU A 86 5.32 4.22 -12.14
N THR A 87 4.79 4.44 -10.95
CA THR A 87 3.71 3.59 -10.41
C THR A 87 2.38 4.26 -10.69
N VAL A 88 1.47 3.53 -11.34
CA VAL A 88 0.19 4.08 -11.79
C VAL A 88 -0.96 3.11 -11.49
N GLN A 89 -2.16 3.64 -11.34
CA GLN A 89 -3.40 2.86 -11.32
C GLN A 89 -4.24 3.22 -12.54
N LYS A 90 -4.93 2.24 -13.13
CA LYS A 90 -5.85 2.53 -14.25
C LYS A 90 -7.01 3.39 -13.73
N MET A 91 -7.46 4.36 -14.51
CA MET A 91 -8.60 5.21 -14.17
C MET A 91 -9.62 5.32 -15.31
N HIS A 92 -10.83 5.73 -14.97
CA HIS A 92 -11.92 6.10 -15.87
C HIS A 92 -12.16 7.61 -15.74
N PRO A 93 -12.53 8.35 -16.81
CA PRO A 93 -12.87 7.88 -18.17
C PRO A 93 -11.69 7.43 -19.02
N ASP A 94 -10.48 7.89 -18.74
CA ASP A 94 -9.33 7.61 -19.59
C ASP A 94 -8.02 7.56 -18.82
N GLY A 95 -7.07 6.78 -19.35
CA GLY A 95 -5.68 6.79 -18.91
C GLY A 95 -5.39 6.12 -17.57
N TYR A 96 -4.38 6.66 -16.89
CA TYR A 96 -3.81 6.14 -15.66
C TYR A 96 -3.56 7.29 -14.67
N MET A 97 -3.92 7.09 -13.41
CA MET A 97 -3.61 7.99 -12.31
C MET A 97 -2.21 7.69 -11.78
N LEU A 98 -1.37 8.72 -11.68
CA LEU A 98 0.01 8.62 -11.22
C LEU A 98 0.08 8.54 -9.70
N LEU A 99 0.56 7.42 -9.17
CA LEU A 99 0.69 7.19 -7.73
C LEU A 99 2.08 7.54 -7.20
N ASN A 100 3.12 7.31 -8.00
CA ASN A 100 4.50 7.65 -7.65
C ASN A 100 5.31 7.98 -8.90
N GLY A 101 6.19 8.97 -8.78
CA GLY A 101 7.11 9.43 -9.80
C GLY A 101 6.65 10.72 -10.49
N HIS A 102 5.93 11.60 -9.78
CA HIS A 102 5.41 12.86 -10.33
C HIS A 102 6.48 13.75 -10.93
N HIS A 103 7.63 13.95 -10.28
CA HIS A 103 8.73 14.73 -10.86
C HIS A 103 9.36 14.06 -12.09
N ARG A 104 9.47 12.72 -12.09
CA ARG A 104 9.93 11.95 -13.27
C ARG A 104 8.98 12.10 -14.45
N TRP A 105 7.68 11.95 -14.20
CA TRP A 105 6.64 12.18 -15.20
C TRP A 105 6.67 13.62 -15.72
N ALA A 106 6.80 14.61 -14.84
CA ALA A 106 6.87 16.02 -15.20
C ALA A 106 8.07 16.31 -16.12
N ALA A 107 9.25 15.80 -15.79
CA ALA A 107 10.45 15.92 -16.63
C ALA A 107 10.22 15.29 -18.02
N ALA A 108 9.61 14.11 -18.08
CA ALA A 108 9.27 13.45 -19.34
C ALA A 108 8.27 14.26 -20.18
N VAL A 109 7.23 14.84 -19.55
CA VAL A 109 6.25 15.72 -20.23
C VAL A 109 6.95 16.95 -20.79
N ARG A 110 7.79 17.61 -20.00
CA ARG A 110 8.50 18.85 -20.38
C ARG A 110 9.50 18.64 -21.51
N LEU A 111 10.13 17.47 -21.56
CA LEU A 111 11.03 17.05 -22.65
C LEU A 111 10.31 16.43 -23.86
N GLY A 112 8.98 16.38 -23.85
CA GLY A 112 8.18 15.86 -24.96
C GLY A 112 8.30 14.35 -25.18
N GLU A 113 8.61 13.58 -24.14
CA GLU A 113 8.69 12.12 -24.22
C GLU A 113 7.33 11.52 -24.59
N GLU A 114 7.28 10.73 -25.66
CA GLU A 114 6.03 10.12 -26.12
C GLU A 114 5.52 9.05 -25.15
N LYS A 115 6.45 8.24 -24.60
CA LYS A 115 6.12 7.08 -23.76
C LYS A 115 7.08 6.95 -22.60
N VAL A 116 6.54 6.62 -21.45
CA VAL A 116 7.30 6.36 -20.22
C VAL A 116 7.04 4.96 -19.69
N PRO A 117 8.04 4.33 -19.03
CA PRO A 117 7.85 3.04 -18.39
C PRO A 117 6.96 3.19 -17.14
N VAL A 118 5.92 2.36 -17.05
CA VAL A 118 4.97 2.34 -15.94
C VAL A 118 4.78 0.93 -15.39
N ARG A 119 4.54 0.85 -14.09
CA ARG A 119 4.06 -0.32 -13.35
C ARG A 119 2.62 -0.06 -12.93
N ILE A 120 1.71 -0.91 -13.41
CA ILE A 120 0.28 -0.77 -13.12
C ILE A 120 -0.06 -1.58 -11.86
N VAL A 121 -0.70 -0.94 -10.89
CA VAL A 121 -1.12 -1.57 -9.63
C VAL A 121 -2.63 -1.43 -9.42
N ASN A 122 -3.20 -2.40 -8.69
CA ASN A 122 -4.57 -2.31 -8.18
C ASN A 122 -4.47 -2.05 -6.67
N LEU A 123 -4.70 -0.80 -6.26
CA LEU A 123 -4.81 -0.44 -4.85
C LEU A 123 -6.17 -0.81 -4.29
N THR A 124 -6.28 -0.84 -2.97
CA THR A 124 -7.55 -1.07 -2.28
C THR A 124 -8.38 0.21 -2.30
N THR A 125 -9.64 0.10 -2.72
CA THR A 125 -10.62 1.20 -2.62
C THR A 125 -11.40 1.12 -1.30
N LEU A 126 -11.96 2.25 -0.85
CA LEU A 126 -12.76 2.29 0.39
C LEU A 126 -13.98 1.35 0.33
N ASN A 127 -14.66 1.28 -0.81
CA ASN A 127 -15.80 0.36 -1.01
C ASN A 127 -15.38 -1.10 -0.86
N GLU A 128 -14.16 -1.45 -1.28
CA GLU A 128 -13.64 -2.80 -1.08
C GLU A 128 -13.31 -3.08 0.37
N VAL A 129 -12.77 -2.10 1.12
CA VAL A 129 -12.58 -2.23 2.57
C VAL A 129 -13.92 -2.47 3.26
N GLN A 130 -14.94 -1.68 2.93
CA GLN A 130 -16.30 -1.83 3.46
C GLN A 130 -16.85 -3.22 3.17
N LYS A 131 -16.69 -3.69 1.92
CA LYS A 131 -17.08 -5.04 1.51
C LYS A 131 -16.33 -6.12 2.27
N MET A 132 -15.00 -5.99 2.43
CA MET A 132 -14.18 -6.94 3.19
C MET A 132 -14.62 -7.03 4.66
N ILE A 133 -15.02 -5.91 5.28
CA ILE A 133 -15.56 -5.91 6.65
C ILE A 133 -16.94 -6.59 6.69
N ARG A 134 -17.84 -6.29 5.75
CA ARG A 134 -19.19 -6.89 5.72
C ARG A 134 -19.15 -8.40 5.45
N ASP A 135 -18.29 -8.82 4.53
CA ASP A 135 -18.13 -10.23 4.13
C ASP A 135 -17.29 -11.05 5.13
N ALA A 136 -16.73 -10.39 6.15
CA ALA A 136 -15.92 -11.04 7.17
C ALA A 136 -16.73 -12.10 7.94
N LYS A 137 -16.13 -13.28 8.09
CA LYS A 137 -16.81 -14.42 8.73
C LYS A 137 -16.64 -14.41 10.24
N ASN A 138 -15.52 -13.90 10.72
CA ASN A 138 -15.20 -13.88 12.12
C ASN A 138 -15.59 -12.54 12.76
N ASN A 139 -15.63 -12.53 14.09
CA ASN A 139 -15.84 -11.35 14.93
C ASN A 139 -14.56 -10.89 15.65
N LYS A 140 -13.44 -11.56 15.40
CA LYS A 140 -12.11 -11.15 15.88
C LYS A 140 -11.24 -10.80 14.68
N ARG A 141 -10.38 -9.79 14.82
CA ARG A 141 -9.36 -9.49 13.81
C ARG A 141 -8.01 -9.23 14.42
N VAL A 142 -6.98 -9.46 13.61
CA VAL A 142 -5.62 -8.99 13.88
C VAL A 142 -5.16 -8.11 12.73
N THR A 143 -4.54 -6.98 13.04
CA THR A 143 -3.97 -6.06 12.05
C THR A 143 -2.45 -6.03 12.15
N PHE A 144 -1.79 -5.97 11.00
CA PHE A 144 -0.34 -5.86 10.89
C PHE A 144 0.05 -4.71 9.97
N ASP A 145 1.12 -3.99 10.30
CA ASP A 145 1.86 -3.19 9.32
C ASP A 145 2.72 -4.13 8.46
N LEU A 146 2.43 -4.17 7.16
CA LEU A 146 3.12 -5.01 6.21
C LEU A 146 4.58 -4.57 6.02
N ASP A 147 4.83 -3.27 5.96
CA ASP A 147 6.10 -2.70 5.52
C ASP A 147 7.14 -2.74 6.64
N GLU A 148 6.70 -2.70 7.90
CA GLU A 148 7.60 -2.72 9.06
C GLU A 148 7.63 -4.08 9.77
N VAL A 149 6.49 -4.77 9.87
CA VAL A 149 6.39 -6.01 10.65
C VAL A 149 6.65 -7.24 9.79
N ILE A 150 6.04 -7.31 8.61
CA ILE A 150 6.04 -8.51 7.78
C ILE A 150 7.21 -8.50 6.78
N PHE A 151 7.49 -7.34 6.18
CA PHE A 151 8.61 -7.12 5.26
C PHE A 151 9.61 -6.09 5.82
N PRO A 152 10.21 -6.36 7.00
CA PRO A 152 11.06 -5.37 7.65
C PRO A 152 12.16 -4.87 6.70
N PRO A 153 12.39 -3.54 6.64
CA PRO A 153 13.35 -2.94 5.72
C PRO A 153 14.80 -3.32 6.05
N ASP A 154 15.07 -3.64 7.31
CA ASP A 154 16.40 -3.95 7.83
C ASP A 154 16.62 -5.45 8.03
N ASN A 155 17.87 -5.91 7.87
CA ASN A 155 18.31 -7.26 8.26
C ASN A 155 18.29 -7.48 9.79
N SER A 156 17.72 -6.55 10.58
CA SER A 156 17.56 -6.65 12.03
C SER A 156 16.63 -7.80 12.44
N SER A 157 15.80 -8.27 11.52
CA SER A 157 14.90 -9.41 11.73
C SER A 157 15.40 -10.66 11.03
N LEU A 158 15.20 -11.81 11.67
CA LEU A 158 15.32 -13.09 10.98
C LEU A 158 14.20 -13.21 9.94
N MET A 159 14.55 -13.75 8.79
CA MET A 159 13.69 -13.80 7.61
C MET A 159 13.50 -15.25 7.16
N GLU A 160 12.30 -15.56 6.70
CA GLU A 160 12.01 -16.82 6.01
C GLU A 160 12.95 -17.02 4.82
N PRO A 161 13.26 -18.27 4.46
CA PRO A 161 13.98 -18.56 3.23
C PRO A 161 13.26 -17.92 2.02
N PRO A 162 14.02 -17.40 1.03
CA PRO A 162 13.42 -16.88 -0.17
C PRO A 162 12.61 -17.97 -0.89
N LEU A 163 11.56 -17.58 -1.60
CA LEU A 163 10.79 -18.50 -2.42
C LEU A 163 11.70 -19.18 -3.47
N ARG A 164 11.43 -20.44 -3.81
CA ARG A 164 12.23 -21.16 -4.80
C ARG A 164 12.15 -20.49 -6.18
N PHE A 165 13.22 -20.60 -6.96
CA PHE A 165 13.23 -20.15 -8.35
C PHE A 165 12.09 -20.81 -9.15
N PRO A 166 11.35 -20.08 -10.01
CA PRO A 166 11.54 -18.67 -10.38
C PRO A 166 10.74 -17.66 -9.53
N LEU A 167 10.08 -18.09 -8.46
CA LEU A 167 9.20 -17.23 -7.66
C LEU A 167 9.95 -16.12 -6.93
N ASN A 168 11.18 -16.35 -6.47
CA ASN A 168 12.04 -15.30 -5.90
C ASN A 168 12.28 -14.10 -6.84
N ARG A 169 12.22 -14.28 -8.17
CA ARG A 169 12.36 -13.15 -9.11
C ARG A 169 11.09 -12.32 -9.22
N THR A 170 9.94 -12.95 -9.01
CA THR A 170 8.64 -12.25 -9.02
C THR A 170 8.33 -11.62 -7.68
N TYR A 171 8.79 -12.27 -6.61
CA TYR A 171 8.56 -11.92 -5.22
C TYR A 171 9.91 -11.77 -4.51
N PRO A 172 10.60 -10.64 -4.71
CA PRO A 172 11.90 -10.40 -4.09
C PRO A 172 11.81 -10.20 -2.58
N GLU A 173 10.64 -9.81 -2.06
CA GLU A 173 10.44 -9.57 -0.63
C GLU A 173 10.56 -10.86 0.17
N ARG A 174 11.26 -10.76 1.30
CA ARG A 174 11.36 -11.82 2.29
C ARG A 174 10.44 -11.51 3.46
N MET A 175 9.69 -12.51 3.88
CA MET A 175 8.80 -12.44 5.03
C MET A 175 9.62 -12.63 6.32
N ARG A 176 9.26 -11.90 7.39
CA ARG A 176 9.81 -12.14 8.73
C ARG A 176 9.57 -13.57 9.19
N LEU A 177 10.57 -14.15 9.84
CA LEU A 177 10.55 -15.52 10.35
C LEU A 177 9.38 -15.74 11.32
N GLY A 178 8.65 -16.83 11.14
CA GLY A 178 7.57 -17.24 12.03
C GLY A 178 6.21 -16.58 11.73
N VAL A 179 6.14 -15.61 10.82
CA VAL A 179 4.86 -15.05 10.34
C VAL A 179 3.91 -16.14 9.81
N PRO A 180 4.35 -17.13 9.00
CA PRO A 180 3.45 -18.19 8.56
C PRO A 180 2.86 -19.01 9.71
N ALA A 181 3.65 -19.30 10.74
CA ALA A 181 3.19 -20.02 11.92
C ALA A 181 2.20 -19.17 12.73
N LEU A 182 2.51 -17.89 12.96
CA LEU A 182 1.65 -16.94 13.66
C LEU A 182 0.30 -16.78 12.97
N PHE A 183 0.30 -16.64 11.65
CA PHE A 183 -0.94 -16.42 10.89
C PHE A 183 -1.84 -17.65 10.94
N ASN A 184 -1.28 -18.85 10.77
CA ASN A 184 -2.02 -20.09 10.93
C ASN A 184 -2.55 -20.26 12.37
N PHE A 185 -1.75 -19.91 13.38
CA PHE A 185 -2.17 -19.92 14.79
C PHE A 185 -3.38 -19.01 15.05
N LEU A 186 -3.37 -17.80 14.51
CA LEU A 186 -4.45 -16.82 14.64
C LEU A 186 -5.71 -17.25 13.88
N GLN A 187 -5.56 -17.75 12.64
CA GLN A 187 -6.68 -18.21 11.83
C GLN A 187 -7.42 -19.38 12.47
N ARG A 188 -6.69 -20.33 13.07
CA ARG A 188 -7.29 -21.46 13.80
C ARG A 188 -8.10 -21.02 15.02
N ARG A 189 -7.88 -19.81 15.52
CA ARG A 189 -8.60 -19.21 16.66
C ARG A 189 -9.73 -18.26 16.24
N GLY A 190 -10.04 -18.23 14.95
CA GLY A 190 -11.12 -17.41 14.38
C GLY A 190 -10.76 -15.94 14.30
N TYR A 191 -9.47 -15.59 14.08
CA TYR A 191 -9.10 -14.21 13.75
C TYR A 191 -9.03 -14.00 12.25
N ASP A 192 -9.68 -12.93 11.78
CA ASP A 192 -9.47 -12.39 10.43
C ASP A 192 -8.17 -11.61 10.36
N ILE A 193 -7.35 -11.89 9.35
CA ILE A 193 -6.02 -11.28 9.21
C ILE A 193 -6.09 -10.10 8.26
N TRP A 194 -5.73 -8.93 8.77
CA TRP A 194 -5.69 -7.66 8.06
C TRP A 194 -4.26 -7.16 7.95
N VAL A 195 -3.83 -6.77 6.76
CA VAL A 195 -2.52 -6.16 6.53
C VAL A 195 -2.68 -4.76 5.94
N PHE A 196 -1.86 -3.82 6.44
CA PHE A 196 -1.83 -2.42 6.04
C PHE A 196 -0.46 -2.11 5.45
N SER A 197 -0.41 -1.34 4.37
CA SER A 197 0.84 -0.95 3.73
C SER A 197 0.74 0.47 3.20
N ALA A 198 1.75 1.28 3.53
CA ALA A 198 1.93 2.59 2.94
C ALA A 198 2.45 2.48 1.50
N ARG A 199 3.13 1.38 1.17
CA ARG A 199 3.61 1.11 -0.19
C ARG A 199 2.46 0.76 -1.15
N TYR A 200 2.68 1.06 -2.43
CA TYR A 200 1.73 0.81 -3.52
C TYR A 200 1.76 -0.64 -4.04
N TYR A 201 1.66 -1.62 -3.14
CA TYR A 201 1.52 -3.01 -3.54
C TYR A 201 0.20 -3.23 -4.27
N SER A 202 0.20 -4.02 -5.34
CA SER A 202 -1.07 -4.46 -5.91
C SER A 202 -1.72 -5.45 -4.93
N THR A 203 -3.00 -5.28 -4.61
CA THR A 203 -3.74 -6.23 -3.75
C THR A 203 -3.61 -7.68 -4.20
N ASP A 204 -3.70 -7.94 -5.51
CA ASP A 204 -3.53 -9.27 -6.07
C ASP A 204 -2.11 -9.82 -5.93
N TYR A 205 -1.09 -8.94 -5.92
CA TYR A 205 0.29 -9.32 -5.69
C TYR A 205 0.44 -9.90 -4.29
N LEU A 206 -0.05 -9.18 -3.27
CA LEU A 206 -0.03 -9.64 -1.89
C LEU A 206 -0.83 -10.93 -1.72
N LYS A 207 -2.05 -11.02 -2.25
CA LYS A 207 -2.85 -12.26 -2.20
C LYS A 207 -2.09 -13.47 -2.76
N ARG A 208 -1.40 -13.30 -3.90
CA ARG A 208 -0.62 -14.40 -4.50
C ARG A 208 0.65 -14.71 -3.71
N TYR A 209 1.33 -13.70 -3.18
CA TYR A 209 2.52 -13.86 -2.35
C TYR A 209 2.20 -14.70 -1.10
N PHE A 210 1.24 -14.26 -0.29
CA PHE A 210 0.86 -14.94 0.95
C PHE A 210 0.31 -16.35 0.69
N ARG A 211 -0.39 -16.56 -0.44
CA ARG A 211 -0.83 -17.90 -0.84
C ARG A 211 0.33 -18.89 -1.06
N ARG A 212 1.54 -18.42 -1.41
CA ARG A 212 2.73 -19.30 -1.50
C ARG A 212 3.17 -19.84 -0.14
N TYR A 213 2.86 -19.11 0.93
CA TYR A 213 3.05 -19.51 2.32
C TYR A 213 1.81 -20.21 2.90
N ARG A 214 0.81 -20.55 2.07
CA ARG A 214 -0.50 -21.11 2.48
C ARG A 214 -1.28 -20.21 3.45
N ILE A 215 -0.97 -18.92 3.44
CA ILE A 215 -1.66 -17.92 4.24
C ILE A 215 -2.80 -17.34 3.41
N LYS A 216 -3.97 -17.25 4.03
CA LYS A 216 -5.09 -16.45 3.52
C LYS A 216 -5.09 -15.09 4.22
N LEU A 217 -5.27 -14.02 3.46
CA LEU A 217 -5.51 -12.69 4.00
C LEU A 217 -7.00 -12.37 3.84
N ASP A 218 -7.61 -11.85 4.89
CA ASP A 218 -9.02 -11.49 4.92
C ASP A 218 -9.21 -10.00 4.59
N GLY A 219 -8.28 -9.16 5.02
CA GLY A 219 -8.20 -7.75 4.66
C GLY A 219 -6.84 -7.32 4.12
N ILE A 220 -6.83 -6.57 3.03
CA ILE A 220 -5.60 -5.96 2.47
C ILE A 220 -5.88 -4.50 2.21
N VAL A 221 -5.08 -3.65 2.82
CA VAL A 221 -5.20 -2.20 2.72
C VAL A 221 -3.85 -1.65 2.27
N THR A 222 -3.80 -1.11 1.05
CA THR A 222 -2.54 -0.65 0.43
C THR A 222 -2.74 0.68 -0.26
N GLY A 223 -1.80 1.60 -0.05
CA GLY A 223 -1.76 2.90 -0.72
C GLY A 223 -3.05 3.71 -0.55
N LEU A 224 -3.75 3.57 0.59
CA LEU A 224 -5.00 4.28 0.81
C LEU A 224 -4.74 5.78 0.67
N VAL A 225 -5.44 6.36 -0.30
CA VAL A 225 -5.38 7.78 -0.63
C VAL A 225 -5.71 8.59 0.62
N GLN A 226 -4.78 9.46 1.01
CA GLN A 226 -4.86 10.06 2.33
C GLN A 226 -5.91 11.17 2.48
N ASN A 227 -6.31 11.93 1.46
CA ASN A 227 -6.99 13.21 1.72
C ASN A 227 -8.07 13.70 0.72
N ARG A 228 -8.94 12.83 0.15
CA ARG A 228 -10.06 13.37 -0.65
C ARG A 228 -11.15 13.99 0.25
N PRO A 229 -11.79 15.10 -0.15
CA PRO A 229 -13.02 15.60 0.49
C PRO A 229 -14.08 14.48 0.55
N GLY A 230 -14.72 14.29 1.72
CA GLY A 230 -15.67 13.20 1.97
C GLY A 230 -15.05 11.86 2.39
N VAL A 231 -13.72 11.69 2.30
CA VAL A 231 -13.05 10.46 2.79
C VAL A 231 -13.08 10.37 4.31
N ASN A 232 -13.07 11.48 5.03
CA ASN A 232 -13.16 11.46 6.49
C ASN A 232 -14.50 10.88 6.97
N GLU A 233 -15.61 11.24 6.34
CA GLU A 233 -16.92 10.65 6.63
C GLU A 233 -16.94 9.14 6.34
N ILE A 234 -16.41 8.74 5.18
CA ILE A 234 -16.31 7.31 4.83
C ILE A 234 -15.36 6.58 5.79
N ARG A 235 -14.28 7.21 6.26
CA ARG A 235 -13.37 6.63 7.26
C ARG A 235 -14.04 6.46 8.61
N GLU A 236 -14.84 7.43 9.04
CA GLU A 236 -15.63 7.31 10.25
C GLU A 236 -16.71 6.24 10.13
N GLU A 237 -17.34 6.11 8.95
CA GLU A 237 -18.27 5.02 8.66
C GLU A 237 -17.54 3.66 8.71
N LEU A 238 -16.38 3.55 8.06
CA LEU A 238 -15.55 2.34 8.08
C LEU A 238 -15.06 2.00 9.49
N SER A 239 -14.68 3.00 10.27
CA SER A 239 -14.30 2.87 11.68
C SER A 239 -15.48 2.33 12.47
N THR A 240 -16.67 2.91 12.32
CA THR A 240 -17.89 2.46 12.98
C THR A 240 -18.27 1.02 12.59
N LEU A 241 -18.29 0.73 11.29
CA LEU A 241 -18.58 -0.59 10.75
C LEU A 241 -17.59 -1.65 11.28
N THR A 242 -16.32 -1.29 11.27
CA THR A 242 -15.23 -2.11 11.81
C THR A 242 -15.43 -2.41 13.28
N ARG A 243 -15.74 -1.39 14.08
CA ARG A 243 -15.95 -1.52 15.53
C ARG A 243 -17.16 -2.38 15.86
N SER A 244 -18.23 -2.28 15.06
CA SER A 244 -19.42 -3.12 15.18
C SER A 244 -19.13 -4.57 14.78
N LYS A 245 -18.35 -4.79 13.72
CA LYS A 245 -18.04 -6.13 13.22
C LYS A 245 -17.03 -6.88 14.08
N TYR A 246 -16.03 -6.18 14.60
CA TYR A 246 -14.89 -6.74 15.32
C TYR A 246 -14.84 -6.23 16.76
N PRO A 247 -15.64 -6.78 17.69
CA PRO A 247 -15.56 -6.46 19.12
C PRO A 247 -14.15 -6.66 19.68
N ARG A 248 -13.41 -7.65 19.17
CA ARG A 248 -12.01 -7.91 19.54
C ARG A 248 -11.07 -7.61 18.37
N THR A 249 -10.12 -6.72 18.61
CA THR A 249 -9.07 -6.37 17.66
C THR A 249 -7.71 -6.45 18.33
N ILE A 250 -6.76 -7.13 17.69
CA ILE A 250 -5.35 -7.11 18.08
C ILE A 250 -4.57 -6.34 17.02
N HIS A 251 -3.79 -5.35 17.43
CA HIS A 251 -2.83 -4.65 16.59
C HIS A 251 -1.44 -5.18 16.95
N ILE A 252 -0.73 -5.73 15.98
CA ILE A 252 0.63 -6.23 16.16
C ILE A 252 1.57 -5.32 15.39
N ASP A 253 2.53 -4.78 16.13
CA ASP A 253 3.65 -4.00 15.62
C ASP A 253 4.96 -4.79 15.77
N GLY A 254 6.08 -4.24 15.31
CA GLY A 254 7.40 -4.85 15.40
C GLY A 254 7.87 -5.02 16.85
N LYS A 255 7.38 -4.18 17.76
CA LYS A 255 7.81 -4.09 19.16
C LYS A 255 6.68 -4.19 20.19
N SER A 256 5.41 -4.21 19.78
CA SER A 256 4.30 -4.28 20.74
C SER A 256 3.10 -5.03 20.18
N VAL A 257 2.26 -5.50 21.09
CA VAL A 257 0.96 -6.09 20.81
C VAL A 257 -0.08 -5.34 21.61
N LEU A 258 -1.00 -4.71 20.90
CA LEU A 258 -2.12 -4.00 21.48
C LEU A 258 -3.42 -4.78 21.28
N CYS A 259 -4.05 -5.20 22.38
CA CYS A 259 -5.35 -5.86 22.37
C CYS A 259 -6.44 -4.89 22.82
N ILE A 260 -7.51 -4.84 22.03
CA ILE A 260 -8.71 -4.08 22.31
C ILE A 260 -9.88 -5.05 22.30
N ASP A 261 -10.51 -5.25 23.46
CA ASP A 261 -11.75 -6.02 23.61
C ASP A 261 -12.86 -5.09 24.11
N ARG A 262 -13.83 -4.84 23.24
CA ARG A 262 -14.90 -3.88 23.50
C ARG A 262 -16.05 -4.47 24.28
N GLU A 263 -16.27 -5.77 24.19
CA GLU A 263 -17.31 -6.46 24.96
C GLU A 263 -16.97 -6.40 26.45
N LYS A 264 -15.70 -6.64 26.78
CA LYS A 264 -15.19 -6.57 28.17
C LYS A 264 -14.65 -5.19 28.56
N ARG A 265 -14.72 -4.19 27.67
CA ARG A 265 -14.12 -2.85 27.83
C ARG A 265 -12.66 -2.90 28.30
N HIS A 266 -11.92 -3.88 27.80
CA HIS A 266 -10.56 -4.16 28.19
C HIS A 266 -9.57 -3.68 27.12
N PHE A 267 -8.49 -3.08 27.58
CA PHE A 267 -7.38 -2.61 26.77
C PHE A 267 -6.09 -3.10 27.40
N SER A 268 -5.25 -3.77 26.63
CA SER A 268 -3.95 -4.23 27.08
C SER A 268 -2.90 -3.96 26.03
N ASP A 269 -1.78 -3.38 26.46
CA ASP A 269 -0.58 -3.16 25.67
C ASP A 269 0.53 -4.05 26.24
N TYR A 270 1.24 -4.73 25.36
CA TYR A 270 2.32 -5.62 25.70
C TYR A 270 3.53 -5.31 24.83
N GLU A 271 4.62 -4.87 25.46
CA GLU A 271 5.89 -4.63 24.79
C GLU A 271 6.62 -5.96 24.59
N LEU A 272 7.05 -6.21 23.35
CA LEU A 272 7.79 -7.40 22.97
C LEU A 272 9.26 -7.24 23.37
N SER A 273 9.88 -8.35 23.77
CA SER A 273 11.32 -8.41 24.11
C SER A 273 12.27 -7.94 23.00
N GLY A 274 11.79 -7.87 21.76
CA GLY A 274 12.57 -7.43 20.60
C GLY A 274 13.48 -8.52 20.00
N SER A 275 13.52 -9.73 20.57
CA SER A 275 14.31 -10.83 20.02
C SER A 275 13.72 -11.34 18.69
N PRO A 276 14.49 -11.30 17.58
CA PRO A 276 13.99 -11.74 16.28
C PRO A 276 13.59 -13.21 16.20
N GLU A 277 14.22 -14.07 17.00
CA GLU A 277 14.03 -15.53 17.00
C GLU A 277 12.73 -15.95 17.69
N THR A 278 12.38 -15.24 18.76
CA THR A 278 11.21 -15.56 19.60
C THR A 278 10.01 -14.66 19.33
N TRP A 279 10.14 -13.63 18.49
CA TRP A 279 9.09 -12.65 18.19
C TRP A 279 7.71 -13.29 17.94
N SER A 280 7.63 -14.24 17.00
CA SER A 280 6.35 -14.89 16.68
C SER A 280 5.82 -15.75 17.82
N ARG A 281 6.71 -16.38 18.59
CA ARG A 281 6.35 -17.22 19.75
C ARG A 281 5.82 -16.36 20.89
N GLU A 282 6.49 -15.27 21.21
CA GLU A 282 6.10 -14.33 22.26
C GLU A 282 4.68 -13.79 22.02
N ILE A 283 4.37 -13.44 20.77
CA ILE A 283 3.01 -13.05 20.37
C ILE A 283 2.01 -14.20 20.58
N MET A 284 2.33 -15.41 20.13
CA MET A 284 1.44 -16.57 20.30
C MET A 284 1.18 -16.90 21.77
N ASP A 285 2.20 -16.78 22.61
CA ASP A 285 2.12 -17.02 24.06
C ASP A 285 1.26 -15.95 24.73
N TYR A 286 1.49 -14.68 24.40
CA TYR A 286 0.68 -13.56 24.88
C TYR A 286 -0.80 -13.72 24.48
N VAL A 287 -1.08 -13.98 23.20
CA VAL A 287 -2.46 -14.17 22.72
C VAL A 287 -3.10 -15.38 23.40
N SER A 288 -2.35 -16.47 23.60
CA SER A 288 -2.87 -17.64 24.31
C SER A 288 -3.18 -17.35 25.79
N ALA A 289 -2.32 -16.62 26.48
CA ALA A 289 -2.53 -16.22 27.87
C ALA A 289 -3.74 -15.29 27.98
N TYR A 290 -3.82 -14.31 27.07
CA TYR A 290 -4.94 -13.38 26.98
C TYR A 290 -6.26 -14.10 26.76
N GLU A 291 -6.34 -15.03 25.79
CA GLU A 291 -7.57 -15.80 25.56
C GLU A 291 -7.94 -16.66 26.77
N LYS A 292 -6.98 -17.36 27.41
CA LYS A 292 -7.26 -18.19 28.60
C LYS A 292 -7.81 -17.38 29.77
N GLN A 293 -7.29 -16.17 29.99
CA GLN A 293 -7.79 -15.28 31.03
C GLN A 293 -9.23 -14.83 30.77
N HIS A 294 -9.63 -14.72 29.50
CA HIS A 294 -10.90 -14.12 29.09
C HIS A 294 -11.90 -15.13 28.51
N GLN A 295 -11.62 -16.43 28.56
CA GLN A 295 -12.51 -17.54 28.18
C GLN A 295 -13.17 -18.23 29.39
N LYS A 296 -12.83 -17.79 30.62
CA LYS A 296 -13.36 -18.31 31.89
C LYS A 296 -14.58 -17.57 32.45
N ASP A 297 -15.12 -16.60 31.69
CA ASP A 297 -16.40 -15.94 31.96
C ASP A 297 -17.33 -16.17 30.77
#